data_AF-A0A5B9D554-F1
#
_entry.id   AF-A0A5B9D554-F1
#
_cell.length_a   1.000
_cell.length_b   1.000
_cell.length_c   1.000
_cell.angle_alpha   90.00
_cell.angle_beta   90.00
_cell.angle_gamma   90.00
#
_symmetry.space_group_name_H-M   'P 1'
#
loop_
_entity.id
_entity.type
_entity.pdbx_description
1 polymer ?
#
loop_
_entity_poly.entity_id
_entity_poly.type
_entity_poly.pdbx_seq_one_letter_code
_entity_poly.pdbx_strand_id
1 'polypeptide(L)'
;MDIENNSRTLDKTAKMKMHKNFIDYNPIFRFAHYIQTSGIYRHIGKKSFLPFRLVSIILGPFLLKKVFPILKKAWIFLYCKEFLQKVNMMRWALQIISYMGDLFLDVTFNIPKHTFQSINQYVKMENYNEILDALQEKKGVLIPFIHMGEIYHPVSVLVHTKIKIENKIQKNEVVIIASKENEFLFQPWLKRCNNLFIPVTSDFKTLSAEIEDHLNKNRCVFIMQDYFNHRQLRVPFIYKREKYKFLIPCPQLLTYLYFKLGTPVVPCHSFPQKDLSRSLVKFFPRIDLLSLNPENESAEIKEDLINLQQGKEDYRVQNGLLSLKINQLLYPYALKYPFYWQMSATMFKRSKFRIDFNNVNSYYEFYFIILQRLNNFMEKSYEPGRKYEEILDILNQLNEVIKPMKNDPNTKIHLHKKYIEIRLLTTQAAFKKVSSIGLSKQNQYIKLTYPKLQQLFLELNELF
;
A
#
# COMPACT_ATOMS: atom_id res chain seq x y z
N MET A 1 -8.31 21.62 -27.82
CA MET A 1 -8.53 22.43 -26.60
C MET A 1 -8.83 21.47 -25.46
N ASP A 2 -7.86 21.29 -24.57
CA ASP A 2 -7.99 20.43 -23.40
C ASP A 2 -8.87 21.15 -22.36
N ILE A 3 -10.14 20.75 -22.24
CA ILE A 3 -10.99 21.19 -21.14
C ILE A 3 -10.57 20.38 -19.91
N GLU A 4 -9.87 20.99 -18.94
CA GLU A 4 -9.64 20.36 -17.64
C GLU A 4 -11.00 20.11 -16.97
N ASN A 5 -11.33 18.84 -16.73
CA ASN A 5 -12.52 18.50 -15.95
C ASN A 5 -12.18 18.71 -14.47
N ASN A 6 -12.59 19.84 -13.91
CA ASN A 6 -12.41 20.17 -12.49
C ASN A 6 -13.29 19.33 -11.54
N SER A 7 -14.12 18.43 -12.08
CA SER A 7 -14.88 17.47 -11.26
C SER A 7 -13.94 16.64 -10.37
N ARG A 8 -14.26 16.63 -9.08
CA ARG A 8 -13.51 15.91 -8.03
C ARG A 8 -14.07 14.51 -7.74
N THR A 9 -15.20 14.18 -8.36
CA THR A 9 -15.80 12.85 -8.35
C THR A 9 -15.93 12.33 -9.77
N LEU A 10 -15.84 11.01 -9.94
CA LEU A 10 -16.36 10.38 -11.15
C LEU A 10 -17.89 10.32 -11.03
N ASP A 11 -18.58 11.01 -11.94
CA ASP A 11 -20.03 11.08 -11.94
C ASP A 11 -20.61 10.43 -13.21
N LYS A 12 -21.84 9.91 -13.10
CA LYS A 12 -22.59 9.32 -14.20
C LYS A 12 -22.82 10.29 -15.37
N THR A 13 -22.75 11.60 -15.12
CA THR A 13 -22.95 12.68 -16.11
C THR A 13 -21.66 13.20 -16.73
N ALA A 14 -20.50 12.78 -16.22
CA ALA A 14 -19.21 13.30 -16.68
C ALA A 14 -18.94 12.91 -18.16
N LYS A 15 -18.44 13.88 -18.94
CA LYS A 15 -17.97 13.63 -20.30
C LYS A 15 -16.66 12.85 -20.22
N MET A 16 -16.69 11.57 -20.60
CA MET A 16 -15.52 10.70 -20.59
C MET A 16 -14.40 11.27 -21.48
N LYS A 17 -13.22 11.50 -20.90
CA LYS A 17 -12.08 12.10 -21.62
C LYS A 17 -10.91 11.13 -21.73
N MET A 18 -10.17 11.23 -22.83
CA MET A 18 -8.89 10.53 -22.95
C MET A 18 -7.83 11.24 -22.10
N HIS A 19 -7.17 10.48 -21.24
CA HIS A 19 -6.11 10.99 -20.40
C HIS A 19 -4.73 10.60 -20.96
N LYS A 20 -3.82 11.58 -21.02
CA LYS A 20 -2.44 11.40 -21.54
C LYS A 20 -1.57 10.49 -20.67
N ASN A 21 -1.91 10.32 -19.39
CA ASN A 21 -1.13 9.55 -18.43
C ASN A 21 -1.28 8.02 -18.57
N PHE A 22 -2.32 7.55 -19.28
CA PHE A 22 -2.66 6.12 -19.43
C PHE A 22 -3.03 5.77 -20.89
N ILE A 23 -2.32 6.34 -21.87
CA ILE A 23 -2.59 6.11 -23.30
C ILE A 23 -2.69 4.62 -23.63
N ASP A 24 -1.79 3.80 -23.05
CA ASP A 24 -1.73 2.36 -23.30
C ASP A 24 -2.96 1.58 -22.79
N TYR A 25 -3.65 2.08 -21.76
CA TYR A 25 -4.82 1.42 -21.16
C TYR A 25 -6.15 1.95 -21.71
N ASN A 26 -6.14 3.12 -22.36
CA ASN A 26 -7.34 3.73 -22.94
C ASN A 26 -8.10 2.80 -23.90
N PRO A 27 -7.46 2.06 -24.84
CA PRO A 27 -8.17 1.13 -25.72
C PRO A 27 -8.87 0.01 -24.93
N ILE A 28 -8.20 -0.51 -23.91
CA ILE A 28 -8.67 -1.59 -23.05
C ILE A 28 -9.91 -1.13 -22.26
N PHE A 29 -9.84 0.04 -21.61
CA PHE A 29 -10.98 0.57 -20.86
C PHE A 29 -12.16 0.98 -21.76
N ARG A 30 -11.89 1.48 -22.97
CA ARG A 30 -12.94 1.77 -23.96
C ARG A 30 -13.62 0.49 -24.46
N PHE A 31 -12.86 -0.57 -24.67
CA PHE A 31 -13.42 -1.87 -25.02
C PHE A 31 -14.35 -2.37 -23.91
N ALA A 32 -13.90 -2.33 -22.66
CA ALA A 32 -14.73 -2.69 -21.51
C ALA A 32 -16.01 -1.83 -21.45
N HIS A 33 -15.87 -0.52 -21.60
CA HIS A 33 -16.98 0.42 -21.65
C HIS A 33 -18.00 0.04 -22.73
N TYR A 34 -17.54 -0.14 -23.98
CA TYR A 34 -18.38 -0.51 -25.11
C TYR A 34 -19.15 -1.80 -24.86
N ILE A 35 -18.48 -2.85 -24.40
CA ILE A 35 -19.11 -4.14 -24.07
C ILE A 35 -20.19 -3.97 -23.00
N GLN A 36 -19.90 -3.20 -21.96
CA GLN A 36 -20.81 -2.99 -20.84
C GLN A 36 -22.03 -2.14 -21.24
N THR A 37 -21.85 -1.08 -22.04
CA THR A 37 -22.94 -0.19 -22.46
C THR A 37 -23.81 -0.78 -23.56
N SER A 38 -23.23 -1.58 -24.46
CA SER A 38 -23.96 -2.27 -25.54
C SER A 38 -24.74 -3.49 -25.05
N GLY A 39 -24.46 -3.99 -23.84
CA GLY A 39 -25.10 -5.18 -23.30
C GLY A 39 -24.53 -6.50 -23.84
N ILE A 40 -23.47 -6.48 -24.66
CA ILE A 40 -22.83 -7.68 -25.24
C ILE A 40 -22.46 -8.70 -24.15
N TYR A 41 -22.06 -8.24 -22.97
CA TYR A 41 -21.73 -9.10 -21.83
C TYR A 41 -22.84 -10.08 -21.43
N ARG A 42 -24.12 -9.78 -21.74
CA ARG A 42 -25.27 -10.63 -21.43
C ARG A 42 -25.29 -11.90 -22.27
N HIS A 43 -24.79 -11.83 -23.50
CA HIS A 43 -24.76 -12.96 -24.44
C HIS A 43 -23.55 -13.87 -24.25
N ILE A 44 -22.52 -13.39 -23.54
CA ILE A 44 -21.40 -14.22 -23.14
C ILE A 44 -21.83 -15.00 -21.92
N GLY A 45 -22.09 -16.30 -22.07
CA GLY A 45 -22.40 -17.19 -20.94
C GLY A 45 -21.26 -17.27 -19.91
N LYS A 46 -21.37 -18.15 -18.91
CA LYS A 46 -20.25 -18.49 -17.99
C LYS A 46 -19.18 -19.34 -18.72
N LYS A 47 -18.87 -19.03 -19.99
CA LYS A 47 -17.90 -19.77 -20.79
C LYS A 47 -16.49 -19.40 -20.32
N SER A 48 -15.58 -20.37 -20.33
CA SER A 48 -14.18 -20.09 -20.04
C SER A 48 -13.65 -19.09 -21.07
N PHE A 49 -12.89 -18.11 -20.63
CA PHE A 49 -12.24 -17.12 -21.50
C PHE A 49 -11.09 -17.74 -22.32
N LEU A 50 -11.23 -19.00 -22.75
CA LEU A 50 -10.21 -19.77 -23.48
C LEU A 50 -9.66 -19.01 -24.70
N PRO A 51 -10.48 -18.33 -25.54
CA PRO A 51 -9.95 -17.55 -26.65
C PRO A 51 -9.07 -16.38 -26.21
N PHE A 52 -9.41 -15.73 -25.09
CA PHE A 52 -8.58 -14.65 -24.53
C PHE A 52 -7.32 -15.18 -23.82
N ARG A 53 -7.38 -16.40 -23.28
CA ARG A 53 -6.19 -17.12 -22.81
C ARG A 53 -5.23 -17.42 -23.96
N LEU A 54 -5.73 -17.76 -25.15
CA LEU A 54 -4.89 -17.90 -26.35
C LEU A 54 -4.21 -16.57 -26.72
N VAL A 55 -4.92 -15.45 -26.66
CA VAL A 55 -4.30 -14.12 -26.85
C VAL A 55 -3.22 -13.85 -25.79
N SER A 56 -3.47 -14.23 -24.54
CA SER A 56 -2.50 -14.11 -23.45
C SER A 56 -1.29 -15.03 -23.63
N ILE A 57 -1.45 -16.18 -24.30
CA ILE A 57 -0.33 -17.06 -24.68
C ILE A 57 0.52 -16.40 -25.78
N ILE A 58 -0.11 -15.70 -26.74
CA ILE A 58 0.59 -15.02 -27.85
C ILE A 58 1.30 -13.75 -27.37
N LEU A 59 0.63 -12.89 -26.60
CA LEU A 59 1.18 -11.62 -26.10
C LEU A 59 2.00 -11.79 -24.82
N GLY A 60 1.80 -12.89 -24.10
CA GLY A 60 2.45 -13.21 -22.83
C GLY A 60 3.97 -13.15 -22.90
N PRO A 61 4.64 -13.77 -23.89
CA PRO A 61 6.10 -13.69 -24.04
C PRO A 61 6.64 -12.26 -24.18
N PHE A 62 5.92 -11.37 -24.87
CA PHE A 62 6.33 -9.97 -25.03
C PHE A 62 6.22 -9.21 -23.71
N LEU A 63 5.09 -9.35 -23.00
CA LEU A 63 4.89 -8.76 -21.68
C LEU A 63 5.86 -9.35 -20.65
N LEU A 64 6.13 -10.65 -20.72
CA LEU A 64 7.04 -11.37 -19.84
C LEU A 64 8.45 -10.77 -19.89
N LYS A 65 8.98 -10.46 -21.08
CA LYS A 65 10.30 -9.82 -21.22
C LYS A 65 10.41 -8.52 -20.42
N LYS A 66 9.34 -7.71 -20.38
CA LYS A 66 9.30 -6.43 -19.67
C LYS A 66 9.05 -6.59 -18.17
N VAL A 67 8.14 -7.49 -17.78
CA VAL A 67 7.64 -7.59 -16.40
C VAL A 67 8.48 -8.56 -15.55
N PHE A 68 9.02 -9.62 -16.14
CA PHE A 68 9.76 -10.67 -15.41
C PHE A 68 10.97 -10.14 -14.62
N PRO A 69 11.85 -9.25 -15.14
CA PRO A 69 12.98 -8.75 -14.36
C PRO A 69 12.55 -8.03 -13.07
N ILE A 70 11.43 -7.31 -13.14
CA ILE A 70 10.87 -6.55 -12.03
C ILE A 70 10.30 -7.51 -10.97
N LEU A 71 9.49 -8.48 -11.40
CA LEU A 71 8.91 -9.49 -10.52
C LEU A 71 9.96 -10.41 -9.89
N LYS A 72 10.92 -10.89 -10.69
CA LYS A 72 12.03 -11.71 -10.21
C LYS A 72 12.78 -10.99 -9.09
N LYS A 73 13.07 -9.70 -9.25
CA LYS A 73 13.69 -8.90 -8.20
C LYS A 73 12.83 -8.83 -6.93
N ALA A 74 11.52 -8.62 -7.07
CA ALA A 74 10.57 -8.63 -5.94
C ALA A 74 10.54 -9.99 -5.23
N TRP A 75 10.45 -11.10 -5.95
CA TRP A 75 10.37 -12.43 -5.35
C TRP A 75 11.69 -12.90 -4.73
N ILE A 76 12.84 -12.58 -5.32
CA ILE A 76 14.15 -12.84 -4.69
C ILE A 76 14.25 -12.14 -3.34
N PHE A 77 13.69 -10.93 -3.23
CA PHE A 77 13.63 -10.21 -1.97
C PHE A 77 12.65 -10.84 -0.97
N LEU A 78 11.45 -11.21 -1.42
CA LEU A 78 10.36 -11.70 -0.57
C LEU A 78 10.51 -13.17 -0.13
N TYR A 79 11.19 -14.02 -0.90
CA TYR A 79 11.27 -15.46 -0.63
C TYR A 79 12.71 -15.89 -0.34
N CYS A 80 12.88 -17.01 0.38
CA CYS A 80 14.21 -17.56 0.64
C CYS A 80 14.72 -18.32 -0.58
N LYS A 81 16.04 -18.50 -0.68
CA LYS A 81 16.69 -19.12 -1.84
C LYS A 81 16.23 -20.57 -2.02
N GLU A 82 16.07 -21.30 -0.91
CA GLU A 82 15.66 -22.70 -0.85
C GLU A 82 14.25 -22.88 -1.40
N PHE A 83 13.35 -21.94 -1.09
CA PHE A 83 12.01 -21.93 -1.66
C PHE A 83 12.05 -21.60 -3.15
N LEU A 84 12.83 -20.59 -3.54
CA LEU A 84 12.91 -20.14 -4.93
C LEU A 84 13.54 -21.18 -5.87
N GLN A 85 14.40 -22.06 -5.37
CA GLN A 85 14.95 -23.19 -6.12
C GLN A 85 13.88 -24.24 -6.48
N LYS A 86 12.79 -24.33 -5.70
CA LYS A 86 11.69 -25.29 -5.93
C LYS A 86 10.62 -24.75 -6.87
N VAL A 87 10.70 -23.49 -7.30
CA VAL A 87 9.65 -22.84 -8.08
C VAL A 87 10.18 -22.34 -9.42
N ASN A 88 9.36 -22.48 -10.46
CA ASN A 88 9.63 -21.86 -11.75
C ASN A 88 9.12 -20.41 -11.74
N MET A 89 10.00 -19.46 -11.44
CA MET A 89 9.66 -18.03 -11.42
C MET A 89 9.17 -17.49 -12.78
N MET A 90 9.59 -18.07 -13.91
CA MET A 90 9.06 -17.66 -15.22
C MET A 90 7.61 -18.08 -15.36
N ARG A 91 7.26 -19.30 -14.92
CA ARG A 91 5.86 -19.76 -14.86
C ARG A 91 5.03 -18.88 -13.93
N TRP A 92 5.57 -18.49 -12.78
CA TRP A 92 4.93 -17.54 -11.87
C TRP A 92 4.63 -16.19 -12.55
N ALA A 93 5.58 -15.67 -13.32
CA ALA A 93 5.41 -14.42 -14.06
C ALA A 93 4.40 -14.54 -15.22
N LEU A 94 4.31 -15.69 -15.88
CA LEU A 94 3.24 -15.96 -16.83
C LEU A 94 1.86 -16.00 -16.14
N GLN A 95 1.78 -16.59 -14.95
CA GLN A 95 0.52 -16.68 -14.21
C GLN A 95 -0.01 -15.31 -13.76
N ILE A 96 0.84 -14.40 -13.29
CA ILE A 96 0.40 -13.04 -12.96
C ILE A 96 -0.04 -12.26 -14.21
N ILE A 97 0.65 -12.43 -15.35
CA ILE A 97 0.21 -11.82 -16.63
C ILE A 97 -1.15 -12.37 -17.06
N SER A 98 -1.34 -13.69 -17.01
CA SER A 98 -2.62 -14.34 -17.31
C SER A 98 -3.72 -13.86 -16.36
N TYR A 99 -3.42 -13.74 -15.07
CA TYR A 99 -4.36 -13.23 -14.08
C TYR A 99 -4.75 -11.77 -14.34
N MET A 100 -3.84 -10.89 -14.77
CA MET A 100 -4.19 -9.52 -15.18
C MET A 100 -5.17 -9.50 -16.35
N GLY A 101 -4.96 -10.38 -17.34
CA GLY A 101 -5.89 -10.55 -18.45
C GLY A 101 -7.25 -11.04 -17.99
N ASP A 102 -7.29 -12.11 -17.20
CA ASP A 102 -8.52 -12.69 -16.70
C ASP A 102 -9.27 -11.71 -15.77
N LEU A 103 -8.58 -10.92 -14.93
CA LEU A 103 -9.19 -9.88 -14.11
C LEU A 103 -9.86 -8.79 -14.96
N PHE A 104 -9.21 -8.36 -16.04
CA PHE A 104 -9.80 -7.40 -16.97
C PHE A 104 -11.09 -7.94 -17.62
N LEU A 105 -11.07 -9.21 -18.03
CA LEU A 105 -12.25 -9.87 -18.60
C LEU A 105 -13.36 -10.03 -17.58
N ASP A 106 -13.01 -10.35 -16.33
CA ASP A 106 -13.97 -10.46 -15.25
C ASP A 106 -14.72 -9.12 -15.04
N VAL A 107 -13.99 -8.01 -14.95
CA VAL A 107 -14.57 -6.66 -14.85
C VAL A 107 -15.42 -6.33 -16.06
N THR A 108 -15.01 -6.76 -17.25
CA THR A 108 -15.71 -6.46 -18.50
C THR A 108 -17.00 -7.28 -18.66
N PHE A 109 -17.00 -8.55 -18.26
CA PHE A 109 -18.05 -9.51 -18.65
C PHE A 109 -18.85 -10.13 -17.49
N ASN A 110 -18.27 -10.32 -16.31
CA ASN A 110 -18.93 -11.02 -15.20
C ASN A 110 -19.47 -10.06 -14.15
N ILE A 111 -18.63 -9.13 -13.71
CA ILE A 111 -19.02 -8.04 -12.83
C ILE A 111 -20.34 -7.36 -13.26
N PRO A 112 -20.59 -7.06 -14.55
CA PRO A 112 -21.86 -6.46 -14.98
C PRO A 112 -23.08 -7.38 -14.80
N LYS A 113 -22.89 -8.67 -14.52
CA LYS A 113 -23.96 -9.62 -14.20
C LYS A 113 -24.23 -9.71 -12.71
N HIS A 114 -23.42 -9.07 -11.88
CA HIS A 114 -23.68 -8.99 -10.44
C HIS A 114 -24.88 -8.08 -10.21
N THR A 115 -25.86 -8.60 -9.47
CA THR A 115 -27.12 -7.95 -9.11
C THR A 115 -27.50 -8.40 -7.70
N PHE A 116 -28.50 -7.77 -7.08
CA PHE A 116 -29.03 -8.21 -5.78
C PHE A 116 -29.50 -9.67 -5.80
N GLN A 117 -29.96 -10.18 -6.94
CA GLN A 117 -30.46 -11.54 -7.09
C GLN A 117 -29.35 -12.55 -7.43
N SER A 118 -28.29 -12.11 -8.11
CA SER A 118 -27.27 -13.00 -8.68
C SER A 118 -25.96 -13.02 -7.92
N ILE A 119 -25.70 -12.06 -7.00
CA ILE A 119 -24.39 -11.90 -6.36
C ILE A 119 -23.86 -13.18 -5.72
N ASN A 120 -24.71 -13.96 -5.06
CA ASN A 120 -24.34 -15.22 -4.39
C ASN A 120 -23.89 -16.32 -5.38
N GLN A 121 -24.16 -16.18 -6.68
CA GLN A 121 -23.66 -17.09 -7.70
C GLN A 121 -22.18 -16.85 -8.07
N TYR A 122 -21.70 -15.64 -7.78
CA TYR A 122 -20.35 -15.17 -8.11
C TYR A 122 -19.49 -15.07 -6.85
N VAL A 123 -20.07 -14.65 -5.72
CA VAL A 123 -19.29 -14.39 -4.52
C VAL A 123 -19.87 -15.11 -3.31
N LYS A 124 -19.04 -15.93 -2.67
CA LYS A 124 -19.30 -16.43 -1.32
C LYS A 124 -18.79 -15.40 -0.33
N MET A 125 -19.60 -15.05 0.67
CA MET A 125 -19.20 -14.15 1.75
C MET A 125 -18.83 -14.94 2.99
N GLU A 126 -17.76 -14.53 3.68
CA GLU A 126 -17.37 -15.02 5.00
C GLU A 126 -17.28 -13.83 5.96
N ASN A 127 -17.89 -14.00 7.15
CA ASN A 127 -17.93 -13.01 8.24
C ASN A 127 -18.49 -11.64 7.84
N TYR A 128 -19.49 -11.60 6.96
CA TYR A 128 -20.14 -10.34 6.58
C TYR A 128 -20.78 -9.58 7.76
N ASN A 129 -21.07 -10.27 8.87
CA ASN A 129 -21.58 -9.68 10.10
C ASN A 129 -20.65 -8.58 10.65
N GLU A 130 -19.32 -8.67 10.46
CA GLU A 130 -18.38 -7.62 10.89
C GLU A 130 -18.72 -6.25 10.27
N ILE A 131 -19.18 -6.23 9.01
CA ILE A 131 -19.63 -5.01 8.33
C ILE A 131 -21.00 -4.57 8.88
N LEU A 132 -21.91 -5.51 9.12
CA LEU A 132 -23.24 -5.21 9.63
C LEU A 132 -23.17 -4.58 11.02
N ASP A 133 -22.37 -5.14 11.91
CA ASP A 133 -22.18 -4.69 13.28
C ASP A 133 -21.52 -3.30 13.30
N ALA A 134 -20.47 -3.11 12.50
CA ALA A 134 -19.79 -1.81 12.37
C ALA A 134 -20.74 -0.71 11.84
N LEU A 135 -21.62 -1.02 10.89
CA LEU A 135 -22.60 -0.07 10.37
C LEU A 135 -23.73 0.26 11.37
N GLN A 136 -23.99 -0.58 12.38
CA GLN A 136 -24.94 -0.22 13.45
C GLN A 136 -24.42 0.94 14.30
N GLU A 137 -23.10 1.14 14.38
CA GLU A 137 -22.48 2.24 15.14
C GLU A 137 -22.67 3.61 14.49
N LYS A 138 -23.16 3.67 13.24
CA LYS A 138 -23.44 4.89 12.47
C LYS A 138 -22.23 5.82 12.22
N LYS A 139 -21.01 5.28 12.27
CA LYS A 139 -19.77 6.03 12.02
C LYS A 139 -19.15 5.78 10.63
N GLY A 140 -19.86 5.06 9.76
CA GLY A 140 -19.30 4.49 8.54
C GLY A 140 -18.34 3.34 8.84
N VAL A 141 -17.72 2.79 7.79
CA VAL A 141 -16.75 1.70 7.93
C VAL A 141 -15.57 1.93 7.00
N LEU A 142 -14.35 1.83 7.54
CA LEU A 142 -13.12 1.81 6.77
C LEU A 142 -12.75 0.37 6.42
N ILE A 143 -12.58 0.08 5.14
CA ILE A 143 -12.29 -1.27 4.64
C ILE A 143 -10.91 -1.27 3.98
N PRO A 144 -9.83 -1.55 4.74
CA PRO A 144 -8.52 -1.72 4.16
C PRO A 144 -8.46 -3.02 3.34
N PHE A 145 -7.86 -2.92 2.16
CA PHE A 145 -7.69 -4.01 1.21
C PHE A 145 -6.32 -3.88 0.52
N ILE A 146 -5.75 -4.95 -0.01
CA ILE A 146 -4.53 -4.88 -0.85
C ILE A 146 -4.84 -5.39 -2.25
N HIS A 147 -4.15 -4.91 -3.29
CA HIS A 147 -4.42 -5.25 -4.69
C HIS A 147 -4.17 -6.74 -4.99
N MET A 148 -5.14 -7.57 -4.62
CA MET A 148 -5.03 -9.02 -4.62
C MET A 148 -6.36 -9.69 -4.97
N GLY A 149 -6.30 -10.72 -5.81
CA GLY A 149 -7.46 -11.53 -6.20
C GLY A 149 -8.47 -10.75 -7.03
N GLU A 150 -9.75 -11.06 -6.91
CA GLU A 150 -10.81 -10.35 -7.64
C GLU A 150 -11.12 -9.02 -6.93
N ILE A 151 -10.25 -8.03 -7.11
CA ILE A 151 -10.24 -6.77 -6.33
C ILE A 151 -11.57 -5.98 -6.35
N TYR A 152 -12.44 -6.27 -7.32
CA TYR A 152 -13.75 -5.64 -7.50
C TYR A 152 -14.91 -6.45 -6.91
N HIS A 153 -14.69 -7.72 -6.53
CA HIS A 153 -15.72 -8.56 -5.91
C HIS A 153 -16.15 -8.05 -4.53
N PRO A 154 -15.25 -7.61 -3.63
CA PRO A 154 -15.66 -7.03 -2.35
C PRO A 154 -16.57 -5.80 -2.53
N VAL A 155 -16.20 -4.90 -3.45
CA VAL A 155 -17.01 -3.71 -3.78
C VAL A 155 -18.37 -4.14 -4.31
N SER A 156 -18.38 -5.09 -5.25
CA SER A 156 -19.60 -5.59 -5.87
C SER A 156 -20.54 -6.27 -4.88
N VAL A 157 -20.00 -7.04 -3.93
CA VAL A 157 -20.78 -7.64 -2.84
C VAL A 157 -21.49 -6.58 -2.03
N LEU A 158 -20.78 -5.56 -1.56
CA LEU A 158 -21.39 -4.52 -0.74
C LEU A 158 -22.49 -3.79 -1.52
N VAL A 159 -22.19 -3.34 -2.75
CA VAL A 159 -23.15 -2.62 -3.60
C VAL A 159 -24.44 -3.41 -3.87
N HIS A 160 -24.34 -4.74 -3.98
CA HIS A 160 -25.47 -5.63 -4.31
C HIS A 160 -26.02 -6.40 -3.12
N THR A 161 -25.72 -5.96 -1.89
CA THR A 161 -26.29 -6.54 -0.66
C THR A 161 -27.18 -5.50 0.02
N LYS A 162 -28.31 -5.95 0.57
CA LYS A 162 -29.17 -5.12 1.43
C LYS A 162 -28.79 -5.35 2.88
N ILE A 163 -28.86 -4.29 3.67
CA ILE A 163 -28.54 -4.31 5.10
C ILE A 163 -29.73 -3.78 5.89
N LYS A 164 -29.84 -4.23 7.15
CA LYS A 164 -30.86 -3.75 8.08
C LYS A 164 -30.17 -2.87 9.12
N ILE A 165 -30.48 -1.57 9.13
CA ILE A 165 -30.02 -0.62 10.16
C ILE A 165 -31.26 -0.04 10.81
N GLU A 166 -31.36 -0.11 12.14
CA GLU A 166 -32.53 0.41 12.89
C GLU A 166 -33.88 -0.07 12.33
N ASN A 167 -33.98 -1.37 12.08
CA ASN A 167 -35.16 -2.01 11.49
C ASN A 167 -35.55 -1.58 10.06
N LYS A 168 -34.76 -0.74 9.40
CA LYS A 168 -34.97 -0.35 8.00
C LYS A 168 -34.04 -1.13 7.07
N ILE A 169 -34.62 -1.80 6.08
CA ILE A 169 -33.86 -2.48 5.03
C ILE A 169 -33.46 -1.44 3.98
N GLN A 170 -32.17 -1.29 3.74
CA GLN A 170 -31.62 -0.35 2.76
C GLN A 170 -30.48 -0.98 1.95
N LYS A 171 -30.10 -0.31 0.87
CA LYS A 171 -28.89 -0.68 0.10
C LYS A 171 -27.66 -0.28 0.90
N ASN A 172 -26.59 -1.07 0.83
CA ASN A 172 -25.31 -0.64 1.37
C ASN A 172 -24.72 0.46 0.48
N GLU A 173 -24.33 1.59 1.05
CA GLU A 173 -23.67 2.68 0.32
C GLU A 173 -22.16 2.51 0.37
N VAL A 174 -21.51 2.52 -0.79
CA VAL A 174 -20.11 2.13 -0.95
C VAL A 174 -19.32 3.23 -1.63
N VAL A 175 -18.12 3.49 -1.13
CA VAL A 175 -17.18 4.48 -1.64
C VAL A 175 -15.88 3.79 -2.00
N ILE A 176 -15.38 4.03 -3.21
CA ILE A 176 -14.06 3.59 -3.65
C ILE A 176 -13.26 4.78 -4.18
N ILE A 177 -11.96 4.79 -3.94
CA ILE A 177 -11.09 5.86 -4.43
C ILE A 177 -10.48 5.41 -5.77
N ALA A 178 -10.61 6.23 -6.81
CA ALA A 178 -10.06 5.93 -8.13
C ALA A 178 -9.30 7.14 -8.72
N SER A 179 -8.46 6.88 -9.72
CA SER A 179 -7.87 7.94 -10.54
C SER A 179 -8.86 8.37 -11.63
N LYS A 180 -8.73 9.61 -12.16
CA LYS A 180 -9.60 10.10 -13.25
C LYS A 180 -9.55 9.20 -14.48
N GLU A 181 -8.40 8.58 -14.72
CA GLU A 181 -8.15 7.74 -15.88
C GLU A 181 -8.96 6.44 -15.91
N ASN A 182 -9.58 6.06 -14.78
CA ASN A 182 -10.45 4.90 -14.70
C ASN A 182 -11.92 5.24 -15.03
N GLU A 183 -12.23 6.46 -15.48
CA GLU A 183 -13.58 6.93 -15.79
C GLU A 183 -14.35 5.98 -16.73
N PHE A 184 -13.71 5.54 -17.83
CA PHE A 184 -14.33 4.60 -18.77
C PHE A 184 -14.72 3.26 -18.13
N LEU A 185 -13.93 2.79 -17.17
CA LEU A 185 -14.17 1.54 -16.44
C LEU A 185 -15.37 1.64 -15.51
N PHE A 186 -15.49 2.77 -14.80
CA PHE A 186 -16.47 2.92 -13.72
C PHE A 186 -17.78 3.56 -14.15
N GLN A 187 -17.83 4.30 -15.26
CA GLN A 187 -19.07 4.98 -15.67
C GLN A 187 -20.26 4.03 -15.88
N PRO A 188 -20.10 2.84 -16.52
CA PRO A 188 -21.20 1.88 -16.62
C PRO A 188 -21.65 1.34 -15.26
N TRP A 189 -20.76 1.22 -14.28
CA TRP A 189 -21.13 0.86 -12.91
C TRP A 189 -21.94 1.97 -12.24
N LEU A 190 -21.45 3.21 -12.28
CA LEU A 190 -22.09 4.37 -11.67
C LEU A 190 -23.51 4.60 -12.21
N LYS A 191 -23.75 4.31 -13.49
CA LYS A 191 -25.10 4.36 -14.08
C LYS A 191 -26.06 3.31 -13.53
N ARG A 192 -25.56 2.15 -13.13
CA ARG A 192 -26.38 1.01 -12.67
C ARG A 192 -26.52 0.96 -11.15
N CYS A 193 -25.54 1.48 -10.44
CA CYS A 193 -25.41 1.38 -8.99
C CYS A 193 -25.48 2.79 -8.38
N ASN A 194 -26.68 3.24 -8.00
CA ASN A 194 -26.89 4.56 -7.41
C ASN A 194 -26.37 4.71 -5.97
N ASN A 195 -25.90 3.60 -5.38
CA ASN A 195 -25.31 3.49 -4.05
C ASN A 195 -23.78 3.31 -4.09
N LEU A 196 -23.15 3.60 -5.24
CA LEU A 196 -21.70 3.61 -5.40
C LEU A 196 -21.21 5.03 -5.65
N PHE A 197 -20.20 5.44 -4.89
CA PHE A 197 -19.56 6.75 -5.00
C PHE A 197 -18.07 6.58 -5.28
N ILE A 198 -17.52 7.41 -6.17
CA ILE A 198 -16.13 7.31 -6.60
C ILE A 198 -15.45 8.68 -6.57
N PRO A 199 -14.99 9.12 -5.37
CA PRO A 199 -14.09 10.25 -5.25
C PRO A 199 -12.80 10.02 -6.05
N VAL A 200 -12.32 11.09 -6.67
CA VAL A 200 -11.07 11.06 -7.43
C VAL A 200 -9.88 11.28 -6.50
N THR A 201 -8.82 10.49 -6.70
CA THR A 201 -7.55 10.67 -6.00
C THR A 201 -7.03 12.10 -6.17
N SER A 202 -6.82 12.81 -5.07
CA SER A 202 -6.34 14.19 -5.02
C SER A 202 -5.31 14.37 -3.90
N ASP A 203 -4.99 15.61 -3.52
CA ASP A 203 -4.16 15.86 -2.35
C ASP A 203 -4.84 15.37 -1.07
N PHE A 204 -4.04 15.12 -0.03
CA PHE A 204 -4.55 14.52 1.21
C PHE A 204 -5.63 15.35 1.89
N LYS A 205 -5.51 16.69 1.90
CA LYS A 205 -6.47 17.57 2.57
C LYS A 205 -7.83 17.50 1.90
N THR A 206 -7.85 17.57 0.56
CA THR A 206 -9.10 17.46 -0.21
C THR A 206 -9.73 16.08 -0.05
N LEU A 207 -8.95 15.01 -0.28
CA LEU A 207 -9.47 13.65 -0.24
C LEU A 207 -9.96 13.26 1.16
N SER A 208 -9.25 13.64 2.23
CA SER A 208 -9.67 13.31 3.60
C SER A 208 -11.01 13.94 3.98
N ALA A 209 -11.21 15.21 3.65
CA ALA A 209 -12.49 15.91 3.90
C ALA A 209 -13.65 15.27 3.13
N GLU A 210 -13.43 14.86 1.88
CA GLU A 210 -14.45 14.19 1.07
C GLU A 210 -14.81 12.82 1.64
N ILE A 211 -13.82 12.02 2.04
CA ILE A 211 -14.08 10.72 2.66
C ILE A 211 -14.76 10.86 4.03
N GLU A 212 -14.41 11.89 4.81
CA GLU A 212 -15.08 12.19 6.07
C GLU A 212 -16.59 12.48 5.89
N ASP A 213 -16.97 13.27 4.89
CA ASP A 213 -18.39 13.48 4.55
C ASP A 213 -19.10 12.16 4.20
N HIS A 214 -18.42 11.25 3.49
CA HIS A 214 -18.97 9.93 3.23
C HIS A 214 -19.13 9.07 4.48
N LEU A 215 -18.16 9.08 5.40
CA LEU A 215 -18.22 8.31 6.65
C LEU A 215 -19.31 8.83 7.58
N ASN A 216 -19.51 10.14 7.65
CA ASN A 216 -20.59 10.77 8.41
C ASN A 216 -21.99 10.37 7.88
N LYS A 217 -22.09 9.91 6.63
CA LYS A 217 -23.31 9.33 6.03
C LYS A 217 -23.43 7.82 6.24
N ASN A 218 -22.61 7.26 7.14
CA ASN A 218 -22.55 5.84 7.48
C ASN A 218 -22.25 4.91 6.28
N ARG A 219 -21.28 5.31 5.44
CA ARG A 219 -20.91 4.57 4.22
C ARG A 219 -19.72 3.64 4.44
N CYS A 220 -19.64 2.58 3.63
CA CYS A 220 -18.46 1.72 3.55
C CYS A 220 -17.42 2.34 2.61
N VAL A 221 -16.20 2.59 3.08
CA VAL A 221 -15.12 3.20 2.30
C VAL A 221 -13.95 2.23 2.12
N PHE A 222 -13.64 1.86 0.87
CA PHE A 222 -12.47 1.05 0.56
C PHE A 222 -11.22 1.91 0.41
N ILE A 223 -10.14 1.48 1.08
CA ILE A 223 -8.81 2.10 0.97
C ILE A 223 -7.77 1.02 0.69
N MET A 224 -6.98 1.22 -0.37
CA MET A 224 -5.94 0.27 -0.78
C MET A 224 -4.69 0.44 0.08
N GLN A 225 -4.48 -0.44 1.06
CA GLN A 225 -3.36 -0.42 2.01
C GLN A 225 -2.00 -0.57 1.33
N ASP A 226 -1.91 -1.29 0.22
CA ASP A 226 -0.66 -1.45 -0.52
C ASP A 226 -0.41 -0.36 -1.58
N TYR A 227 -1.35 0.57 -1.79
CA TYR A 227 -1.22 1.67 -2.74
C TYR A 227 -0.53 2.90 -2.16
N PHE A 228 0.71 2.71 -1.72
CA PHE A 228 1.46 3.74 -1.01
C PHE A 228 2.38 4.57 -1.90
N ASN A 229 2.83 5.68 -1.34
CA ASN A 229 3.85 6.58 -1.87
C ASN A 229 5.08 6.59 -0.93
N HIS A 230 6.27 6.73 -1.51
CA HIS A 230 7.55 6.72 -0.81
C HIS A 230 7.72 7.77 0.30
N ARG A 231 6.86 8.79 0.34
CA ARG A 231 6.88 9.88 1.32
C ARG A 231 6.09 9.59 2.60
N GLN A 232 5.28 8.53 2.61
CA GLN A 232 4.43 8.15 3.73
C GLN A 232 5.23 7.44 4.83
N LEU A 233 4.65 7.39 6.04
CA LEU A 233 5.22 6.66 7.17
C LEU A 233 5.41 5.19 6.80
N ARG A 234 6.54 4.63 7.22
CA ARG A 234 6.91 3.25 6.98
C ARG A 234 6.73 2.39 8.21
N VAL A 235 6.23 1.18 8.02
CA VAL A 235 6.00 0.21 9.09
C VAL A 235 6.49 -1.18 8.64
N PRO A 236 6.74 -2.11 9.58
CA PRO A 236 7.08 -3.48 9.25
C PRO A 236 6.07 -4.11 8.28
N PHE A 237 6.59 -4.80 7.26
CA PHE A 237 5.78 -5.49 6.28
C PHE A 237 4.96 -6.63 6.92
N ILE A 238 5.59 -7.49 7.71
CA ILE A 238 4.90 -8.44 8.59
C ILE A 238 5.66 -8.54 9.92
N TYR A 239 5.07 -8.02 11.00
CA TYR A 239 5.66 -8.05 12.34
C TYR A 239 5.79 -9.48 12.89
N LYS A 240 6.76 -9.69 13.79
CA LYS A 240 7.18 -11.01 14.35
C LYS A 240 7.66 -12.05 13.34
N ARG A 241 7.91 -11.67 12.09
CA ARG A 241 8.57 -12.55 11.12
C ARG A 241 9.89 -11.95 10.69
N GLU A 242 10.99 -12.54 11.16
CA GLU A 242 12.35 -12.00 11.00
C GLU A 242 12.73 -11.69 9.54
N LYS A 243 12.31 -12.50 8.57
CA LYS A 243 12.54 -12.24 7.14
C LYS A 243 11.74 -11.03 6.60
N TYR A 244 10.63 -10.70 7.24
CA TYR A 244 9.60 -9.77 6.76
C TYR A 244 9.47 -8.51 7.62
N LYS A 245 10.43 -8.24 8.51
CA LYS A 245 10.46 -7.03 9.33
C LYS A 245 10.88 -5.76 8.57
N PHE A 246 11.23 -5.87 7.29
CA PHE A 246 11.58 -4.70 6.47
C PHE A 246 10.43 -3.69 6.39
N LEU A 247 10.78 -2.41 6.23
CA LEU A 247 9.81 -1.32 6.28
C LEU A 247 9.23 -0.95 4.91
N ILE A 248 7.90 -0.96 4.82
CA ILE A 248 7.12 -0.49 3.67
C ILE A 248 6.35 0.78 4.04
N PRO A 249 6.17 1.75 3.12
CA PRO A 249 5.28 2.88 3.37
C PRO A 249 3.82 2.41 3.45
N CYS A 250 2.99 3.07 4.24
CA CYS A 250 1.56 2.77 4.34
C CYS A 250 0.70 4.04 4.17
N PRO A 251 -0.47 3.95 3.51
CA PRO A 251 -1.39 5.06 3.39
C PRO A 251 -1.89 5.55 4.75
N GLN A 252 -1.82 6.86 4.97
CA GLN A 252 -2.17 7.48 6.26
C GLN A 252 -3.64 7.89 6.37
N LEU A 253 -4.41 7.78 5.29
CA LEU A 253 -5.83 8.17 5.26
C LEU A 253 -6.67 7.30 6.21
N LEU A 254 -6.38 6.00 6.28
CA LEU A 254 -7.04 5.05 7.18
C LEU A 254 -6.89 5.50 8.64
N THR A 255 -5.65 5.69 9.08
CA THR A 255 -5.33 6.13 10.45
C THR A 255 -5.95 7.47 10.78
N TYR A 256 -5.81 8.46 9.90
CA TYR A 256 -6.36 9.79 10.12
C TYR A 256 -7.86 9.73 10.42
N LEU A 257 -8.62 8.99 9.61
CA LEU A 257 -10.07 8.89 9.76
C LEU A 257 -10.47 8.02 10.97
N TYR A 258 -9.77 6.92 11.23
CA TYR A 258 -9.99 6.07 12.40
C TYR A 258 -9.88 6.88 13.70
N PHE A 259 -8.78 7.61 13.90
CA PHE A 259 -8.59 8.39 15.14
C PHE A 259 -9.42 9.67 15.20
N LYS A 260 -9.69 10.32 14.06
CA LYS A 260 -10.49 11.54 14.04
C LYS A 260 -11.98 11.28 14.29
N LEU A 261 -12.53 10.23 13.70
CA LEU A 261 -13.98 9.97 13.69
C LEU A 261 -14.39 8.79 14.59
N GLY A 262 -13.42 8.00 15.07
CA GLY A 262 -13.70 6.72 15.74
C GLY A 262 -14.35 5.71 14.80
N THR A 263 -14.11 5.82 13.48
CA THR A 263 -14.72 4.95 12.47
C THR A 263 -14.12 3.55 12.54
N PRO A 264 -14.92 2.48 12.66
CA PRO A 264 -14.43 1.11 12.72
C PRO A 264 -13.67 0.69 11.44
N VAL A 265 -12.63 -0.12 11.63
CA VAL A 265 -11.78 -0.66 10.55
C VAL A 265 -12.04 -2.15 10.40
N VAL A 266 -12.56 -2.57 9.24
CA VAL A 266 -12.86 -3.98 8.93
C VAL A 266 -12.06 -4.40 7.70
N PRO A 267 -10.87 -5.02 7.87
CA PRO A 267 -10.06 -5.47 6.74
C PRO A 267 -10.79 -6.50 5.89
N CYS A 268 -10.45 -6.56 4.60
CA CYS A 268 -11.08 -7.48 3.66
C CYS A 268 -10.07 -8.13 2.71
N HIS A 269 -10.39 -9.34 2.23
CA HIS A 269 -9.74 -9.97 1.09
C HIS A 269 -10.74 -10.66 0.15
N SER A 270 -10.40 -10.72 -1.14
CA SER A 270 -11.02 -11.63 -2.12
C SER A 270 -10.06 -12.76 -2.42
N PHE A 271 -10.56 -13.99 -2.36
CA PHE A 271 -9.82 -15.19 -2.71
C PHE A 271 -10.44 -15.85 -3.94
N PRO A 272 -9.66 -16.09 -5.00
CA PRO A 272 -10.13 -16.84 -6.17
C PRO A 272 -10.65 -18.22 -5.76
N GLN A 273 -11.74 -18.65 -6.37
CA GLN A 273 -12.24 -20.02 -6.26
C GLN A 273 -11.95 -20.81 -7.56
N LYS A 274 -12.95 -21.53 -8.08
CA LYS A 274 -12.82 -22.43 -9.23
C LYS A 274 -12.30 -21.72 -10.48
N ASP A 275 -12.70 -20.47 -10.68
CA ASP A 275 -12.27 -19.57 -11.75
C ASP A 275 -12.35 -18.12 -11.24
N LEU A 276 -11.77 -17.17 -11.97
CA LEU A 276 -11.74 -15.75 -11.58
C LEU A 276 -13.12 -15.06 -11.64
N SER A 277 -14.16 -15.72 -12.16
CA SER A 277 -15.55 -15.23 -12.06
C SER A 277 -16.16 -15.51 -10.70
N ARG A 278 -15.50 -16.32 -9.86
CA ARG A 278 -15.98 -16.67 -8.54
C ARG A 278 -14.94 -16.43 -7.48
N SER A 279 -15.38 -15.83 -6.38
CA SER A 279 -14.49 -15.61 -5.24
C SER A 279 -15.14 -15.88 -3.90
N LEU A 280 -14.29 -16.08 -2.91
CA LEU A 280 -14.63 -15.95 -1.51
C LEU A 280 -14.20 -14.55 -1.05
N VAL A 281 -15.15 -13.69 -0.70
CA VAL A 281 -14.86 -12.42 -0.03
C VAL A 281 -14.96 -12.65 1.47
N LYS A 282 -13.82 -12.47 2.16
CA LYS A 282 -13.71 -12.60 3.60
C LYS A 282 -13.52 -11.23 4.22
N PHE A 283 -14.39 -10.90 5.18
CA PHE A 283 -14.19 -9.79 6.09
C PHE A 283 -13.47 -10.32 7.33
N PHE A 284 -12.39 -9.66 7.74
CA PHE A 284 -11.66 -10.03 8.95
C PHE A 284 -12.29 -9.36 10.16
N PRO A 285 -12.04 -9.89 11.37
CA PRO A 285 -12.46 -9.22 12.60
C PRO A 285 -12.05 -7.75 12.59
N ARG A 286 -12.95 -6.88 13.07
CA ARG A 286 -12.67 -5.46 13.21
C ARG A 286 -11.38 -5.21 13.99
N ILE A 287 -10.60 -4.21 13.56
CA ILE A 287 -9.44 -3.72 14.31
C ILE A 287 -9.91 -2.50 15.11
N ASP A 288 -9.80 -2.60 16.43
CA ASP A 288 -10.01 -1.47 17.33
C ASP A 288 -8.88 -1.39 18.35
N LEU A 289 -7.92 -0.50 18.09
CA LEU A 289 -6.75 -0.31 18.97
C LEU A 289 -7.15 0.17 20.37
N LEU A 290 -8.25 0.92 20.49
CA LEU A 290 -8.69 1.44 21.78
C LEU A 290 -9.31 0.37 22.68
N SER A 291 -9.76 -0.76 22.09
CA SER A 291 -10.34 -1.89 22.82
C SER A 291 -9.45 -3.13 22.86
N LEU A 292 -8.28 -3.12 22.19
CA LEU A 292 -7.35 -4.25 22.23
C LEU A 292 -6.80 -4.43 23.65
N ASN A 293 -6.80 -5.66 24.15
CA ASN A 293 -6.16 -5.97 25.42
C ASN A 293 -4.63 -5.97 25.25
N PRO A 294 -3.88 -5.04 25.90
CA PRO A 294 -2.43 -4.97 25.76
C PRO A 294 -1.69 -6.22 26.25
N GLU A 295 -2.29 -7.00 27.15
CA GLU A 295 -1.69 -8.24 27.68
C GLU A 295 -1.60 -9.36 26.63
N ASN A 296 -2.38 -9.28 25.55
CA ASN A 296 -2.32 -10.24 24.45
C ASN A 296 -1.24 -9.89 23.41
N GLU A 297 -0.57 -8.75 23.55
CA GLU A 297 0.43 -8.25 22.63
C GLU A 297 1.86 -8.55 23.12
N SER A 298 2.87 -8.37 22.25
CA SER A 298 4.26 -8.45 22.73
C SER A 298 4.64 -7.22 23.54
N ALA A 299 5.68 -7.35 24.38
CA ALA A 299 6.16 -6.28 25.25
C ALA A 299 6.37 -4.95 24.50
N GLU A 300 6.92 -5.02 23.27
CA GLU A 300 7.21 -3.85 22.45
C GLU A 300 5.97 -3.12 21.91
N ILE A 301 4.83 -3.82 21.79
CA ILE A 301 3.55 -3.22 21.37
C ILE A 301 2.73 -2.85 22.61
N LYS A 302 2.86 -3.61 23.70
CA LYS A 302 2.09 -3.42 24.93
C LYS A 302 2.24 -2.01 25.47
N GLU A 303 3.46 -1.50 25.56
CA GLU A 303 3.73 -0.14 26.04
C GLU A 303 3.09 0.93 25.13
N ASP A 304 3.36 0.87 23.82
CA ASP A 304 2.77 1.78 22.84
C ASP A 304 1.23 1.76 22.89
N LEU A 305 0.63 0.58 23.10
CA LEU A 305 -0.82 0.42 23.17
C LEU A 305 -1.40 1.01 24.47
N ILE A 306 -0.74 0.81 25.61
CA ILE A 306 -1.13 1.43 26.89
C ILE A 306 -1.09 2.95 26.77
N ASN A 307 0.01 3.50 26.25
CA ASN A 307 0.15 4.94 26.05
C ASN A 307 -0.87 5.49 25.07
N LEU A 308 -1.16 4.73 23.99
CA LEU A 308 -2.18 5.10 23.01
C LEU A 308 -3.56 5.21 23.66
N GLN A 309 -3.95 4.21 24.46
CA GLN A 309 -5.23 4.17 25.17
C GLN A 309 -5.35 5.29 26.22
N GLN A 310 -4.21 5.77 26.73
CA GLN A 310 -4.14 6.94 27.62
C GLN A 310 -4.09 8.28 26.88
N GLY A 311 -4.10 8.28 25.54
CA GLY A 311 -4.02 9.51 24.73
C GLY A 311 -2.65 10.19 24.74
N LYS A 312 -1.58 9.46 25.09
CA LYS A 312 -0.21 10.00 25.20
C LYS A 312 0.62 9.86 23.93
N GLU A 313 0.17 9.04 22.98
CA GLU A 313 0.95 8.73 21.78
C GLU A 313 0.79 9.74 20.65
N ASP A 314 1.88 9.92 19.89
CA ASP A 314 1.91 10.77 18.72
C ASP A 314 1.22 10.10 17.49
N TYR A 315 1.01 10.90 16.44
CA TYR A 315 0.39 10.41 15.20
C TYR A 315 1.21 9.33 14.49
N ARG A 316 2.53 9.29 14.69
CA ARG A 316 3.42 8.30 14.07
C ARG A 316 3.18 6.93 14.71
N VAL A 317 3.09 6.84 16.04
CA VAL A 317 2.80 5.59 16.76
C VAL A 317 1.37 5.14 16.48
N GLN A 318 0.39 6.06 16.52
CA GLN A 318 -0.99 5.80 16.08
C GLN A 318 -1.06 5.15 14.69
N ASN A 319 -0.41 5.76 13.69
CA ASN A 319 -0.37 5.23 12.34
C ASN A 319 0.42 3.93 12.23
N GLY A 320 1.50 3.86 13.01
CA GLY A 320 2.37 2.71 13.16
C GLY A 320 1.59 1.46 13.55
N LEU A 321 0.91 1.51 14.70
CA LEU A 321 0.14 0.42 15.27
C LEU A 321 -1.01 -0.04 14.37
N LEU A 322 -1.82 0.89 13.85
CA LEU A 322 -2.95 0.51 12.99
C LEU A 322 -2.47 -0.17 11.71
N SER A 323 -1.48 0.43 11.04
CA SER A 323 -0.90 -0.15 9.83
C SER A 323 -0.25 -1.50 10.11
N LEU A 324 0.42 -1.66 11.26
CA LEU A 324 1.00 -2.93 11.68
C LEU A 324 -0.05 -4.04 11.76
N LYS A 325 -1.19 -3.77 12.41
CA LYS A 325 -2.29 -4.72 12.57
C LYS A 325 -2.93 -5.10 11.25
N ILE A 326 -3.17 -4.11 10.37
CA ILE A 326 -3.68 -4.36 9.02
C ILE A 326 -2.68 -5.23 8.24
N ASN A 327 -1.38 -4.89 8.30
CA ASN A 327 -0.33 -5.59 7.57
C ASN A 327 -0.20 -7.05 8.01
N GLN A 328 -0.28 -7.32 9.33
CA GLN A 328 -0.26 -8.66 9.91
C GLN A 328 -1.41 -9.55 9.40
N LEU A 329 -2.56 -8.96 9.09
CA LEU A 329 -3.72 -9.69 8.56
C LEU A 329 -3.63 -9.89 7.03
N LEU A 330 -3.31 -8.84 6.27
CA LEU A 330 -3.44 -8.86 4.80
C LEU A 330 -2.20 -9.43 4.09
N TYR A 331 -0.98 -9.00 4.46
CA TYR A 331 0.23 -9.38 3.71
C TYR A 331 0.66 -10.86 3.77
N PRO A 332 0.31 -11.67 4.80
CA PRO A 332 0.54 -13.11 4.73
C PRO A 332 -0.13 -13.75 3.51
N TYR A 333 -1.28 -13.24 3.07
CA TYR A 333 -1.98 -13.74 1.88
C TYR A 333 -1.27 -13.33 0.59
N ALA A 334 -0.72 -12.12 0.51
CA ALA A 334 0.11 -11.69 -0.62
C ALA A 334 1.32 -12.63 -0.84
N LEU A 335 1.92 -13.11 0.26
CA LEU A 335 3.01 -14.09 0.20
C LEU A 335 2.54 -15.50 -0.11
N LYS A 336 1.36 -15.90 0.38
CA LYS A 336 0.77 -17.21 0.10
C LYS A 336 0.34 -17.34 -1.37
N TYR A 337 -0.11 -16.24 -1.97
CA TYR A 337 -0.65 -16.21 -3.33
C TYR A 337 0.06 -15.16 -4.22
N PRO A 338 1.35 -15.35 -4.53
CA PRO A 338 2.17 -14.33 -5.18
C PRO A 338 1.68 -13.88 -6.57
N PHE A 339 0.96 -14.74 -7.30
CA PHE A 339 0.45 -14.39 -8.65
C PHE A 339 -0.75 -13.47 -8.61
N TYR A 340 -1.46 -13.47 -7.48
CA TYR A 340 -2.64 -12.62 -7.32
C TYR A 340 -2.28 -11.24 -6.77
N TRP A 341 -1.08 -11.04 -6.21
CA TRP A 341 -0.66 -9.75 -5.68
C TRP A 341 -0.02 -8.85 -6.74
N GLN A 342 -0.81 -7.89 -7.24
CA GLN A 342 -0.44 -7.00 -8.35
C GLN A 342 0.71 -6.06 -7.98
N MET A 343 0.75 -5.62 -6.72
CA MET A 343 1.68 -4.59 -6.28
C MET A 343 3.11 -5.09 -6.11
N SER A 344 3.34 -6.40 -6.21
CA SER A 344 4.69 -6.99 -6.33
C SER A 344 5.50 -6.35 -7.48
N ALA A 345 4.85 -6.01 -8.60
CA ALA A 345 5.50 -5.37 -9.75
C ALA A 345 5.90 -3.91 -9.50
N THR A 346 5.32 -3.22 -8.51
CA THR A 346 5.62 -1.81 -8.23
C THR A 346 6.21 -1.55 -6.84
N MET A 347 6.33 -2.60 -6.01
CA MET A 347 6.84 -2.54 -4.64
C MET A 347 8.13 -1.74 -4.51
N PHE A 348 9.15 -2.04 -5.31
CA PHE A 348 10.44 -1.35 -5.27
C PHE A 348 10.40 0.11 -5.73
N LYS A 349 9.52 0.44 -6.69
CA LYS A 349 9.33 1.80 -7.19
C LYS A 349 8.65 2.66 -6.12
N ARG A 350 7.59 2.13 -5.51
CA ARG A 350 6.78 2.82 -4.50
C ARG A 350 7.44 2.93 -3.14
N SER A 351 8.37 2.01 -2.83
CA SER A 351 9.09 2.00 -1.54
C SER A 351 10.41 2.79 -1.57
N LYS A 352 10.76 3.47 -2.67
CA LYS A 352 12.06 4.15 -2.87
C LYS A 352 12.41 5.05 -1.67
N PHE A 353 13.62 4.91 -1.12
CA PHE A 353 14.18 5.84 -0.14
C PHE A 353 15.69 5.90 -0.37
N ARG A 354 16.22 7.09 -0.63
CA ARG A 354 17.62 7.29 -1.02
C ARG A 354 18.22 8.51 -0.35
N ILE A 355 19.50 8.40 -0.03
CA ILE A 355 20.38 9.50 0.35
C ILE A 355 21.14 9.85 -0.93
N ASP A 356 20.79 10.96 -1.57
CA ASP A 356 21.36 11.39 -2.85
C ASP A 356 22.47 12.41 -2.59
N PHE A 357 23.64 12.21 -3.21
CA PHE A 357 24.80 13.09 -3.11
C PHE A 357 25.02 13.78 -4.46
N ASN A 358 24.53 15.00 -4.56
CA ASN A 358 24.64 15.84 -5.74
C ASN A 358 25.77 16.86 -5.53
N ASN A 359 26.95 16.57 -6.07
CA ASN A 359 28.12 17.46 -6.04
C ASN A 359 28.56 17.85 -4.63
N VAL A 360 28.94 16.85 -3.85
CA VAL A 360 29.44 17.03 -2.48
C VAL A 360 30.95 17.28 -2.52
N ASN A 361 31.39 18.35 -1.87
CA ASN A 361 32.78 18.83 -1.92
C ASN A 361 33.51 18.81 -0.56
N SER A 362 32.82 18.47 0.52
CA SER A 362 33.40 18.36 1.87
C SER A 362 32.84 17.18 2.67
N TYR A 363 33.61 16.69 3.63
CA TYR A 363 33.13 15.68 4.58
C TYR A 363 31.97 16.22 5.42
N TYR A 364 31.97 17.51 5.76
CA TYR A 364 30.83 18.16 6.41
C TYR A 364 29.53 17.96 5.60
N GLU A 365 29.53 18.35 4.32
CA GLU A 365 28.37 18.18 3.45
C GLU A 365 27.95 16.71 3.33
N PHE A 366 28.91 15.80 3.17
CA PHE A 366 28.66 14.36 3.08
C PHE A 366 27.92 13.82 4.30
N TYR A 367 28.44 14.08 5.50
CA TYR A 367 27.83 13.60 6.74
C TYR A 367 26.55 14.34 7.07
N PHE A 368 26.47 15.66 6.84
CA PHE A 368 25.26 16.43 7.06
C PHE A 368 24.08 15.87 6.25
N ILE A 369 24.29 15.59 4.96
CA ILE A 369 23.26 14.95 4.10
C ILE A 369 22.86 13.58 4.64
N ILE A 370 23.82 12.78 5.12
CA ILE A 370 23.55 11.48 5.75
C ILE A 370 22.66 11.65 6.99
N LEU A 371 23.08 12.48 7.95
CA LEU A 371 22.41 12.65 9.23
C LEU A 371 21.01 13.23 9.05
N GLN A 372 20.84 14.23 8.18
CA GLN A 372 19.54 14.79 7.85
C GLN A 372 18.60 13.72 7.27
N ARG A 373 19.12 12.83 6.42
CA ARG A 373 18.32 11.74 5.84
C ARG A 373 18.02 10.62 6.82
N LEU A 374 18.90 10.33 7.76
CA LEU A 374 18.64 9.38 8.85
C LEU A 374 17.58 9.92 9.81
N ASN A 375 17.63 11.20 10.20
CA ASN A 375 16.58 11.86 10.98
C ASN A 375 15.22 11.76 10.28
N ASN A 376 15.16 12.10 8.99
CA ASN A 376 13.93 11.96 8.20
C ASN A 376 13.46 10.50 8.11
N PHE A 377 14.38 9.54 8.03
CA PHE A 377 14.01 8.12 8.07
C PHE A 377 13.37 7.74 9.42
N MET A 378 13.91 8.24 10.54
CA MET A 378 13.38 8.03 11.89
C MET A 378 11.98 8.64 12.05
N GLU A 379 11.78 9.88 11.62
CA GLU A 379 10.47 10.55 11.62
C GLU A 379 9.44 9.84 10.73
N LYS A 380 9.89 9.28 9.60
CA LYS A 380 9.04 8.63 8.60
C LYS A 380 8.97 7.12 8.72
N SER A 381 9.32 6.56 9.87
CA SER A 381 9.14 5.15 10.14
C SER A 381 8.68 4.90 11.56
N TYR A 382 8.03 3.78 11.77
CA TYR A 382 7.66 3.24 13.06
C TYR A 382 8.08 1.77 13.09
N GLU A 383 8.73 1.37 14.18
CA GLU A 383 9.11 -0.01 14.49
C GLU A 383 8.86 -0.22 15.99
N PRO A 384 8.08 -1.24 16.39
CA PRO A 384 7.84 -1.52 17.81
C PRO A 384 9.16 -1.75 18.57
N GLY A 385 9.27 -1.17 19.77
CA GLY A 385 10.43 -1.34 20.66
C GLY A 385 11.70 -0.60 20.20
N ARG A 386 11.61 0.23 19.16
CA ARG A 386 12.76 1.02 18.71
C ARG A 386 13.05 2.16 19.68
N LYS A 387 14.29 2.22 20.16
CA LYS A 387 14.79 3.23 21.10
C LYS A 387 14.94 4.62 20.46
N TYR A 388 13.83 5.30 20.26
CA TYR A 388 13.75 6.49 19.42
C TYR A 388 14.60 7.65 19.96
N GLU A 389 14.47 7.95 21.25
CA GLU A 389 15.15 9.07 21.91
C GLU A 389 16.67 8.88 21.92
N GLU A 390 17.14 7.68 22.26
CA GLU A 390 18.55 7.32 22.27
C GLU A 390 19.18 7.43 20.86
N ILE A 391 18.48 6.97 19.82
CA ILE A 391 18.94 7.11 18.44
C ILE A 391 19.05 8.58 18.04
N LEU A 392 18.04 9.40 18.38
CA LEU A 392 18.05 10.83 18.06
C LEU A 392 19.15 11.58 18.81
N ASP A 393 19.42 11.22 20.07
CA ASP A 393 20.51 11.81 20.84
C ASP A 393 21.86 11.55 20.18
N ILE A 394 22.16 10.31 19.77
CA ILE A 394 23.40 10.01 19.05
C ILE A 394 23.48 10.76 17.71
N LEU A 395 22.36 10.88 16.98
CA LEU A 395 22.33 11.68 15.74
C LEU A 395 22.60 13.17 15.99
N ASN A 396 22.14 13.72 17.10
CA ASN A 396 22.45 15.09 17.52
C ASN A 396 23.92 15.25 17.89
N GLN A 397 24.48 14.31 18.65
CA GLN A 397 25.92 14.29 18.96
C GLN A 397 26.78 14.19 17.70
N LEU A 398 26.38 13.36 16.73
CA LEU A 398 27.04 13.26 15.42
C LEU A 398 27.00 14.59 14.67
N ASN A 399 25.89 15.33 14.72
CA ASN A 399 25.79 16.66 14.11
C ASN A 399 26.79 17.64 14.75
N GLU A 400 26.94 17.63 16.08
CA GLU A 400 27.94 18.47 16.76
C GLU A 400 29.37 18.11 16.36
N VAL A 401 29.69 16.81 16.25
CA VAL A 401 31.04 16.34 15.87
C VAL A 401 31.43 16.77 14.47
N ILE A 402 30.49 16.86 13.52
CA ILE A 402 30.82 17.23 12.14
C ILE A 402 30.88 18.75 11.93
N LYS A 403 30.29 19.58 12.80
CA LYS A 403 30.26 21.05 12.62
C LYS A 403 31.63 21.68 12.38
N PRO A 404 32.70 21.34 13.12
CA PRO A 404 34.02 21.94 12.91
C PRO A 404 34.60 21.65 11.51
N MET A 405 34.22 20.51 10.89
CA MET A 405 34.68 20.15 9.55
C MET A 405 34.30 21.18 8.49
N LYS A 406 33.25 21.97 8.72
CA LYS A 406 32.81 23.01 7.77
C LYS A 406 33.91 24.02 7.46
N ASN A 407 34.75 24.32 8.45
CA ASN A 407 35.80 25.34 8.36
C ASN A 407 37.21 24.73 8.24
N ASP A 408 37.33 23.41 8.25
CA ASP A 408 38.61 22.72 8.22
C ASP A 408 39.06 22.46 6.76
N PRO A 409 40.15 23.09 6.30
CA PRO A 409 40.59 23.02 4.90
C PRO A 409 41.03 21.61 4.48
N ASN A 410 41.32 20.72 5.43
CA ASN A 410 41.75 19.34 5.18
C ASN A 410 40.57 18.37 5.01
N THR A 411 39.33 18.84 5.15
CA THR A 411 38.11 18.01 5.06
C THR A 411 37.50 17.97 3.66
N LYS A 412 38.34 17.97 2.62
CA LYS A 412 37.90 17.90 1.22
C LYS A 412 37.59 16.46 0.82
N ILE A 413 36.44 16.27 0.16
CA ILE A 413 36.05 15.02 -0.51
C ILE A 413 35.25 15.39 -1.75
N HIS A 414 35.36 14.63 -2.84
CA HIS A 414 34.53 14.87 -4.01
C HIS A 414 33.63 13.65 -4.30
N LEU A 415 32.31 13.85 -4.23
CA LEU A 415 31.32 12.85 -4.61
C LEU A 415 30.32 13.46 -5.59
N HIS A 416 30.31 12.92 -6.80
CA HIS A 416 29.44 13.36 -7.87
C HIS A 416 28.44 12.26 -8.25
N LYS A 417 27.14 12.60 -8.22
CA LYS A 417 26.00 11.75 -8.63
C LYS A 417 26.01 10.34 -8.02
N LYS A 418 26.25 10.25 -6.71
CA LYS A 418 26.18 8.97 -5.96
C LYS A 418 24.94 8.94 -5.08
N TYR A 419 24.52 7.74 -4.66
CA TYR A 419 23.44 7.59 -3.68
C TYR A 419 23.63 6.36 -2.80
N ILE A 420 23.05 6.39 -1.60
CA ILE A 420 22.83 5.21 -0.75
C ILE A 420 21.34 4.90 -0.76
N GLU A 421 20.97 3.68 -1.16
CA GLU A 421 19.59 3.23 -1.16
C GLU A 421 19.26 2.47 0.14
N ILE A 422 18.28 2.99 0.90
CA ILE A 422 17.83 2.42 2.19
C ILE A 422 16.33 2.03 2.17
N ARG A 423 15.78 1.79 0.97
CA ARG A 423 14.42 1.25 0.84
C ARG A 423 14.33 -0.18 1.37
N LEU A 424 13.17 -0.54 1.93
CA LEU A 424 12.87 -1.91 2.36
C LEU A 424 13.95 -2.49 3.31
N LEU A 425 14.48 -1.62 4.18
CA LEU A 425 15.37 -1.99 5.27
C LEU A 425 14.63 -1.73 6.59
N THR A 426 15.02 -2.45 7.65
CA THR A 426 14.73 -2.04 9.03
C THR A 426 15.53 -0.79 9.39
N THR A 427 15.21 -0.15 10.51
CA THR A 427 16.08 0.92 11.05
C THR A 427 17.49 0.40 11.25
N GLN A 428 17.66 -0.73 11.94
CA GLN A 428 18.98 -1.35 12.16
C GLN A 428 19.78 -1.54 10.85
N ALA A 429 19.15 -2.12 9.82
CA ALA A 429 19.84 -2.40 8.56
C ALA A 429 20.15 -1.12 7.77
N ALA A 430 19.27 -0.11 7.82
CA ALA A 430 19.50 1.18 7.20
C ALA A 430 20.69 1.90 7.85
N PHE A 431 20.72 1.95 9.19
CA PHE A 431 21.77 2.59 9.96
C PHE A 431 23.11 1.87 9.79
N LYS A 432 23.19 0.55 9.98
CA LYS A 432 24.41 -0.24 9.74
C LYS A 432 24.98 -0.02 8.35
N LYS A 433 24.12 0.01 7.31
CA LYS A 433 24.53 0.27 5.93
C LYS A 433 25.10 1.68 5.75
N VAL A 434 24.41 2.69 6.28
CA VAL A 434 24.81 4.09 6.14
C VAL A 434 26.10 4.37 6.94
N SER A 435 26.20 3.87 8.17
CA SER A 435 27.40 3.94 9.01
C SER A 435 28.59 3.27 8.32
N SER A 436 28.42 2.04 7.82
CA SER A 436 29.50 1.31 7.11
C SER A 436 30.01 2.09 5.89
N ILE A 437 29.11 2.61 5.05
CA ILE A 437 29.51 3.42 3.89
C ILE A 437 30.15 4.73 4.35
N GLY A 438 29.58 5.41 5.33
CA GLY A 438 30.08 6.68 5.88
C GLY A 438 31.50 6.56 6.42
N LEU A 439 31.78 5.51 7.21
CA LEU A 439 33.10 5.23 7.78
C LEU A 439 34.11 4.80 6.69
N SER A 440 33.69 4.01 5.71
CA SER A 440 34.56 3.58 4.59
C SER A 440 35.09 4.74 3.74
N LYS A 441 34.45 5.90 3.82
CA LYS A 441 34.85 7.09 3.06
C LYS A 441 35.85 7.98 3.79
N GLN A 442 36.14 7.73 5.07
CA GLN A 442 37.09 8.53 5.84
C GLN A 442 38.53 8.30 5.36
N ASN A 443 39.24 9.38 5.08
CA ASN A 443 40.69 9.34 4.90
C ASN A 443 41.39 9.26 6.27
N GLN A 444 42.73 9.12 6.26
CA GLN A 444 43.51 9.03 7.50
C GLN A 444 43.38 10.28 8.39
N TYR A 445 43.34 11.46 7.78
CA TYR A 445 43.18 12.73 8.50
C TYR A 445 41.87 12.78 9.30
N ILE A 446 40.75 12.42 8.67
CA ILE A 446 39.43 12.40 9.34
C ILE A 446 39.42 11.40 10.49
N LYS A 447 40.01 10.21 10.30
CA LYS A 447 40.08 9.18 11.35
C LYS A 447 40.85 9.65 12.58
N LEU A 448 41.96 10.35 12.39
CA LEU A 448 42.82 10.83 13.47
C LEU A 448 42.24 12.08 14.16
N THR A 449 41.69 13.01 13.39
CA THR A 449 41.24 14.32 13.89
C THR A 449 39.82 14.26 14.48
N TYR A 450 38.97 13.36 13.97
CA TYR A 450 37.57 13.22 14.38
C TYR A 450 37.23 11.78 14.83
N PRO A 451 37.97 11.18 15.78
CA PRO A 451 37.77 9.78 16.18
C PRO A 451 36.38 9.52 16.79
N LYS A 452 35.81 10.53 17.46
CA LYS A 452 34.45 10.47 18.05
C LYS A 452 33.37 10.17 16.98
N LEU A 453 33.60 10.55 15.73
CA LEU A 453 32.68 10.24 14.63
C LEU A 453 32.56 8.72 14.44
N GLN A 454 33.68 7.99 14.49
CA GLN A 454 33.67 6.54 14.37
C GLN A 454 32.99 5.88 15.58
N GLN A 455 33.34 6.33 16.78
CA GLN A 455 32.73 5.83 18.02
C GLN A 455 31.21 5.96 17.99
N LEU A 456 30.69 7.16 17.71
CA LEU A 456 29.24 7.40 17.71
C LEU A 456 28.51 6.58 16.64
N PHE A 457 29.11 6.38 15.45
CA PHE A 457 28.51 5.48 14.45
C PHE A 457 28.51 4.01 14.88
N LEU A 458 29.46 3.58 15.72
CA LEU A 458 29.48 2.23 16.29
C LEU A 458 28.44 2.09 17.40
N GLU A 459 28.40 3.02 18.36
CA GLU A 459 27.37 3.09 19.42
C GLU A 459 25.96 3.07 18.81
N LEU A 460 25.74 3.86 17.75
CA LEU A 460 24.48 3.87 17.02
C LEU A 460 24.08 2.50 16.46
N ASN A 461 25.04 1.68 16.04
CA ASN A 461 24.75 0.33 15.53
C ASN A 461 24.50 -0.69 16.65
N GLU A 462 24.96 -0.41 17.87
CA GLU A 462 24.81 -1.23 19.07
C GLU A 462 23.45 -1.05 19.76
N LEU A 463 22.73 0.05 19.47
CA LEU A 463 21.37 0.29 19.97
C LEU A 463 20.30 -0.70 19.45
N PHE A 464 20.64 -1.56 18.49
CA PHE A 464 19.68 -2.37 17.71
C PHE A 464 19.85 -3.87 17.81
#